data_AF-A0A956P7M4-F1
#
_entry.id   AF-A0A956P7M4-F1
#
_cell.length_a   1.000
_cell.length_b   1.000
_cell.length_c   1.000
_cell.angle_alpha   90.00
_cell.angle_beta   90.00
_cell.angle_gamma   90.00
#
_symmetry.space_group_name_H-M   'P 1'
#
loop_
_entity.id
_entity.type
_entity.pdbx_description
1 polymer ?
#
loop_
_entity_poly.entity_id
_entity_poly.type
_entity_poly.pdbx_seq_one_letter_code
_entity_poly.pdbx_strand_id
1 'polypeptide(L)'
;MKFIINSSFFLIFLCAFFYIKPYPFTFDSRSSTLQVNSGATIFLDSAITDFDGTLRKLTSGTILGQQVAFEKGIFEDLDSELLITGVFDPVGRLLLSGNDFIQAEFGFVVQDVLVSGENNTFSGKPIFSSDVVLQDNATVLNLALQSNVSTNMLLNGGTINLQNDLSFCGAMILTGSGSVCGNGYKVITGDKPFIWDADLLFKNCANVEIHTCVDLTGSLTFDNVSTLNGHGNILDISRGGSIKIDPGSTLYLTDVTLKGLGSGGGSLIFGDAASTLFMSNVTILLAGNQTTDEGCIFVKGPATWVIKDFDWLFDANGTLTVDCVTLWKDGAGADTIGEISFTDSNLFSSVSSGTIKCVGEAGTEILSRVEVLEACCDELRTSTGELVSQIDDLCSQLGCE
;
A
#
# COMPACT_ATOMS: atom_id res chain seq x y z
N MET A 1 21.82 16.32 38.53
CA MET A 1 21.79 15.63 39.85
C MET A 1 21.28 14.20 39.61
N LYS A 2 21.86 13.16 40.23
CA LYS A 2 21.44 11.76 40.00
C LYS A 2 20.80 11.20 41.27
N PHE A 3 19.51 10.85 41.20
CA PHE A 3 18.82 10.19 42.31
C PHE A 3 18.68 8.70 42.00
N ILE A 4 19.17 7.85 42.89
CA ILE A 4 19.22 6.40 42.71
C ILE A 4 18.34 5.75 43.77
N ILE A 5 17.23 5.15 43.36
CA ILE A 5 16.34 4.43 44.26
C ILE A 5 16.79 2.98 44.32
N ASN A 6 17.38 2.58 45.46
CA ASN A 6 17.67 1.19 45.79
C ASN A 6 16.53 0.60 46.63
N SER A 7 16.39 -0.74 46.63
CA SER A 7 15.34 -1.53 47.31
C SER A 7 15.22 -1.31 48.83
N SER A 8 15.93 -0.34 49.42
CA SER A 8 15.91 -0.03 50.85
C SER A 8 16.19 1.46 51.13
N PHE A 9 15.70 2.39 50.30
CA PHE A 9 15.86 3.83 50.60
C PHE A 9 14.69 4.37 51.43
N PHE A 10 14.87 4.40 52.76
CA PHE A 10 14.00 5.10 53.69
C PHE A 10 14.53 6.53 53.86
N LEU A 11 13.86 7.51 53.25
CA LEU A 11 14.23 8.92 53.40
C LEU A 11 13.76 9.41 54.78
N ILE A 12 14.60 9.29 55.82
CA ILE A 12 14.33 9.89 57.12
C ILE A 12 14.54 11.40 57.02
N PHE A 13 13.48 12.15 56.76
CA PHE A 13 13.46 13.58 57.03
C PHE A 13 13.42 13.78 58.55
N LEU A 14 14.56 14.12 59.14
CA LEU A 14 14.64 14.54 60.54
C LEU A 14 13.85 15.86 60.67
N CYS A 15 12.59 15.76 61.10
CA CYS A 15 11.72 16.91 61.33
C CYS A 15 12.22 17.72 62.54
N ALA A 16 13.15 18.64 62.32
CA ALA A 16 13.21 19.85 63.12
C ALA A 16 12.09 20.78 62.63
N PHE A 17 11.28 21.30 63.54
CA PHE A 17 10.13 22.20 63.33
C PHE A 17 10.50 23.51 62.59
N PHE A 18 10.82 23.40 61.31
CA PHE A 18 10.76 24.50 60.37
C PHE A 18 9.68 24.14 59.35
N TYR A 19 8.73 25.05 59.16
CA TYR A 19 7.83 25.07 58.00
C TYR A 19 8.68 25.21 56.73
N ILE A 20 9.38 24.14 56.34
CA ILE A 20 9.95 24.04 55.01
C ILE A 20 8.75 23.74 54.13
N LYS A 21 8.25 24.76 53.43
CA LYS A 21 7.38 24.49 52.29
C LYS A 21 8.18 23.54 51.39
N PRO A 22 7.69 22.32 51.09
CA PRO A 22 8.38 21.45 50.16
C PRO A 22 8.48 22.24 48.85
N TYR A 23 9.69 22.64 48.49
CA TYR A 23 9.92 23.16 47.16
C TYR A 23 9.75 21.98 46.20
N PRO A 24 9.02 22.15 45.10
CA PRO A 24 8.88 21.09 44.12
C PRO A 24 10.29 20.65 43.66
N PHE A 25 10.52 19.34 43.62
CA PHE A 25 11.72 18.79 43.01
C PHE A 25 11.62 18.99 41.50
N THR A 26 12.53 19.80 40.95
CA THR A 26 12.56 20.10 39.51
C THR A 26 13.66 19.29 38.81
N PHE A 27 13.30 18.63 37.73
CA PHE A 27 14.25 18.00 36.80
C PHE A 27 14.31 18.86 35.54
N ASP A 28 15.05 19.96 35.63
CA ASP A 28 15.08 21.07 34.68
C ASP A 28 16.07 20.92 33.52
N SER A 29 16.69 19.75 33.40
CA SER A 29 17.60 19.44 32.30
C SER A 29 17.78 17.95 32.13
N ARG A 30 18.06 17.52 30.90
CA ARG A 30 18.30 16.11 30.55
C ARG A 30 19.42 15.47 31.37
N SER A 31 20.34 16.27 31.90
CA SER A 31 21.43 15.84 32.79
C SER A 31 20.98 15.48 34.22
N SER A 32 19.72 15.74 34.57
CA SER A 32 19.13 15.35 35.85
C SER A 32 18.36 14.05 35.69
N THR A 33 18.76 13.01 36.43
CA THR A 33 18.24 11.64 36.24
C THR A 33 17.47 11.18 37.47
N LEU A 34 16.23 10.74 37.23
CA LEU A 34 15.47 9.88 38.13
C LEU A 34 15.65 8.43 37.69
N GLN A 35 16.41 7.64 38.45
CA GLN A 35 16.71 6.24 38.10
C GLN A 35 16.01 5.25 39.04
N VAL A 36 15.26 4.32 38.44
CA VAL A 36 14.66 3.16 39.11
C VAL A 36 15.53 1.93 38.82
N ASN A 37 16.17 1.40 39.87
CA ASN A 37 17.05 0.25 39.72
C ASN A 37 16.30 -1.06 39.50
N SER A 38 17.05 -2.06 39.02
CA SER A 38 16.56 -3.43 38.90
C SER A 38 15.96 -3.93 40.21
N GLY A 39 14.72 -4.45 40.16
CA GLY A 39 13.95 -4.90 41.33
C GLY A 39 13.45 -3.80 42.27
N ALA A 40 13.74 -2.52 42.01
CA ALA A 40 13.20 -1.42 42.78
C ALA A 40 11.80 -1.03 42.29
N THR A 41 10.97 -0.51 43.19
CA THR A 41 9.67 0.07 42.85
C THR A 41 9.62 1.52 43.32
N ILE A 42 9.19 2.42 42.46
CA ILE A 42 8.79 3.79 42.83
C ILE A 42 7.27 3.92 42.65
N PHE A 43 6.62 4.55 43.62
CA PHE A 43 5.21 4.91 43.55
C PHE A 43 5.10 6.44 43.45
N LEU A 44 4.52 6.93 42.35
CA LEU A 44 4.27 8.34 42.12
C LEU A 44 2.87 8.68 42.67
N ASP A 45 2.80 9.30 43.84
CA ASP A 45 1.53 9.68 44.46
C ASP A 45 0.90 10.93 43.82
N SER A 46 1.67 11.65 43.02
CA SER A 46 1.23 12.82 42.26
C SER A 46 1.88 12.82 40.89
N ALA A 47 1.17 13.33 39.89
CA ALA A 47 1.71 13.44 38.55
C ALA A 47 2.93 14.37 38.54
N ILE A 48 3.95 14.01 37.77
CA ILE A 48 5.07 14.88 37.48
C ILE A 48 4.75 15.60 36.17
N THR A 49 4.69 16.92 36.21
CA THR A 49 4.50 17.77 35.02
C THR A 49 5.83 18.39 34.60
N ASP A 50 5.92 18.80 33.34
CA ASP A 50 7.03 19.62 32.82
C ASP A 50 8.41 18.97 33.08
N PHE A 51 8.50 17.66 32.82
CA PHE A 51 9.69 16.87 33.09
C PHE A 51 10.69 16.96 31.92
N ASP A 52 11.76 17.74 32.14
CA ASP A 52 12.84 17.94 31.16
C ASP A 52 14.06 17.04 31.42
N GLY A 53 13.96 16.22 32.46
CA GLY A 53 15.00 15.30 32.93
C GLY A 53 15.12 14.00 32.14
N THR A 54 15.95 13.10 32.67
CA THR A 54 16.02 11.69 32.25
C THR A 54 15.27 10.82 33.26
N LEU A 55 14.23 10.12 32.82
CA LEU A 55 13.58 9.05 33.57
C LEU A 55 14.16 7.72 33.10
N ARG A 56 14.98 7.08 33.94
CA ARG A 56 15.65 5.81 33.62
C ARG A 56 15.04 4.67 34.41
N LYS A 57 14.51 3.68 33.72
CA LYS A 57 14.00 2.43 34.27
C LYS A 57 14.92 1.29 33.84
N LEU A 58 15.71 0.76 34.78
CA LEU A 58 16.54 -0.43 34.52
C LEU A 58 15.69 -1.70 34.47
N THR A 59 16.21 -2.77 33.89
CA THR A 59 15.56 -4.08 33.77
C THR A 59 14.92 -4.53 35.08
N SER A 60 13.62 -4.85 35.07
CA SER A 60 12.76 -5.20 36.24
C SER A 60 12.49 -4.08 37.26
N GLY A 61 12.94 -2.85 37.02
CA GLY A 61 12.48 -1.68 37.78
C GLY A 61 11.00 -1.42 37.50
N THR A 62 10.24 -1.02 38.52
CA THR A 62 8.80 -0.79 38.42
C THR A 62 8.46 0.65 38.81
N ILE A 63 7.68 1.32 37.97
CA ILE A 63 7.07 2.63 38.27
C ILE A 63 5.56 2.38 38.41
N LEU A 64 4.95 2.88 39.46
CA LEU A 64 3.52 2.76 39.75
C LEU A 64 2.93 4.14 40.07
N GLY A 65 1.61 4.26 40.03
CA GLY A 65 0.89 5.47 40.47
C GLY A 65 0.58 6.42 39.32
N GLN A 66 0.85 7.70 39.52
CA GLN A 66 0.50 8.79 38.62
C GLN A 66 1.49 8.96 37.47
N GLN A 67 1.05 9.66 36.42
CA GLN A 67 1.78 9.86 35.17
C GLN A 67 2.97 10.84 35.25
N VAL A 68 3.87 10.75 34.26
CA VAL A 68 5.00 11.68 34.05
C VAL A 68 4.85 12.34 32.68
N ALA A 69 4.65 13.66 32.65
CA ALA A 69 4.58 14.45 31.42
C ALA A 69 5.94 15.08 31.11
N PHE A 70 6.46 14.82 29.92
CA PHE A 70 7.77 15.26 29.44
C PHE A 70 7.66 16.54 28.62
N GLU A 71 8.55 17.51 28.87
CA GLU A 71 8.75 18.71 28.07
C GLU A 71 10.16 18.65 27.40
N LYS A 72 10.36 17.63 26.56
CA LYS A 72 11.62 17.31 25.85
C LYS A 72 12.68 16.68 26.75
N GLY A 73 12.24 15.85 27.70
CA GLY A 73 13.11 14.98 28.48
C GLY A 73 13.46 13.68 27.75
N ILE A 74 14.16 12.81 28.47
CA ILE A 74 14.62 11.50 28.01
C ILE A 74 13.87 10.43 28.81
N PHE A 75 13.26 9.48 28.11
CA PHE A 75 12.77 8.24 28.71
C PHE A 75 13.68 7.09 28.30
N GLU A 76 14.24 6.39 29.28
CA GLU A 76 15.16 5.27 29.07
C GLU A 76 14.59 3.99 29.71
N ASP A 77 14.31 2.98 28.89
CA ASP A 77 13.85 1.65 29.34
C ASP A 77 14.57 0.54 28.57
N LEU A 78 15.02 -0.49 29.29
CA LEU A 78 15.85 -1.59 28.74
C LEU A 78 17.02 -1.10 27.85
N ASP A 79 17.72 -0.07 28.30
CA ASP A 79 18.85 0.58 27.61
C ASP A 79 18.49 1.23 26.25
N SER A 80 17.19 1.40 25.96
CA SER A 80 16.68 2.18 24.84
C SER A 80 16.41 3.61 25.28
N GLU A 81 16.99 4.59 24.59
CA GLU A 81 16.82 6.01 24.89
C GLU A 81 15.84 6.67 23.91
N LEU A 82 14.79 7.27 24.45
CA LEU A 82 13.79 8.02 23.68
C LEU A 82 13.83 9.49 24.12
N LEU A 83 14.05 10.39 23.16
CA LEU A 83 13.74 11.79 23.35
C LEU A 83 12.25 12.00 23.10
N ILE A 84 11.54 12.55 24.08
CA ILE A 84 10.08 12.59 24.05
C ILE A 84 9.51 13.91 24.56
N THR A 85 8.44 14.37 23.91
CA THR A 85 7.38 15.18 24.54
C THR A 85 6.10 14.35 24.54
N GLY A 86 5.37 14.36 25.64
CA GLY A 86 4.21 13.49 25.85
C GLY A 86 4.19 12.90 27.25
N VAL A 87 3.33 11.92 27.49
CA VAL A 87 3.09 11.39 28.83
C VAL A 87 3.46 9.91 28.91
N PHE A 88 4.29 9.56 29.89
CA PHE A 88 4.44 8.17 30.34
C PHE A 88 3.42 7.86 31.43
N ASP A 89 2.54 6.90 31.14
CA ASP A 89 1.61 6.31 32.10
C ASP A 89 2.24 5.03 32.68
N PRO A 90 2.41 4.94 34.02
CA PRO A 90 2.93 3.76 34.71
C PRO A 90 2.23 2.43 34.40
N VAL A 91 1.04 2.44 33.78
CA VAL A 91 0.42 1.21 33.23
C VAL A 91 1.19 0.62 32.04
N GLY A 92 2.26 1.27 31.58
CA GLY A 92 3.13 0.79 30.50
C GLY A 92 2.83 1.42 29.15
N ARG A 93 2.36 2.67 29.13
CA ARG A 93 1.92 3.36 27.91
C ARG A 93 2.57 4.72 27.73
N LEU A 94 2.90 5.07 26.51
CA LEU A 94 3.25 6.41 26.06
C LEU A 94 2.04 7.03 25.36
N LEU A 95 1.65 8.22 25.80
CA LEU A 95 0.53 8.98 25.27
C LEU A 95 1.07 10.24 24.58
N LEU A 96 0.73 10.41 23.31
CA LEU A 96 0.97 11.65 22.56
C LEU A 96 -0.38 12.33 22.32
N SER A 97 -0.52 13.58 22.76
CA SER A 97 -1.82 14.28 22.80
C SER A 97 -1.86 15.56 21.96
N GLY A 98 -0.96 15.66 20.98
CA GLY A 98 -0.88 16.74 20.02
C GLY A 98 0.37 17.60 20.20
N ASN A 99 1.02 17.97 19.09
CA ASN A 99 2.34 18.60 19.05
C ASN A 99 3.45 17.81 19.78
N ASP A 100 3.18 16.56 20.13
CA ASP A 100 4.11 15.70 20.84
C ASP A 100 5.04 14.95 19.88
N PHE A 101 6.17 14.46 20.38
CA PHE A 101 7.06 13.67 19.54
C PHE A 101 7.75 12.55 20.29
N ILE A 102 8.06 11.48 19.56
CA ILE A 102 9.04 10.46 19.94
C ILE A 102 10.17 10.51 18.92
N GLN A 103 11.40 10.62 19.40
CA GLN A 103 12.61 10.52 18.61
C GLN A 103 13.55 9.49 19.23
N ALA A 104 13.98 8.52 18.42
CA ALA A 104 14.94 7.50 18.83
C ALA A 104 16.08 7.43 17.81
N GLU A 105 17.35 7.49 18.24
CA GLU A 105 18.47 7.21 17.33
C GLU A 105 18.53 5.73 16.96
N PHE A 106 18.27 4.87 17.95
CA PHE A 106 18.07 3.42 17.85
C PHE A 106 17.49 2.92 19.19
N GLY A 107 16.64 1.89 19.13
CA GLY A 107 16.23 1.17 20.34
C GLY A 107 14.78 0.72 20.32
N PHE A 108 14.42 -0.10 21.31
CA PHE A 108 13.07 -0.61 21.47
C PHE A 108 12.18 0.41 22.17
N VAL A 109 10.99 0.65 21.64
CA VAL A 109 9.88 1.27 22.37
C VAL A 109 9.09 0.11 22.96
N VAL A 110 9.25 -0.13 24.26
CA VAL A 110 8.67 -1.29 24.95
C VAL A 110 7.23 -1.02 25.39
N GLN A 111 6.90 0.26 25.58
CA GLN A 111 5.58 0.72 25.98
C GLN A 111 4.61 0.67 24.80
N ASP A 112 3.34 0.48 25.13
CA ASP A 112 2.26 0.73 24.18
C ASP A 112 2.25 2.22 23.80
N VAL A 113 1.98 2.51 22.53
CA VAL A 113 1.97 3.90 22.05
C VAL A 113 0.58 4.25 21.55
N LEU A 114 -0.06 5.21 22.20
CA LEU A 114 -1.35 5.77 21.81
C LEU A 114 -1.16 7.24 21.40
N VAL A 115 -1.60 7.55 20.18
CA VAL A 115 -1.50 8.88 19.59
C VAL A 115 -2.90 9.48 19.46
N SER A 116 -3.06 10.72 19.90
CA SER A 116 -4.29 11.50 19.81
C SER A 116 -3.99 12.95 19.44
N GLY A 117 -4.96 13.62 18.82
CA GLY A 117 -4.79 14.99 18.34
C GLY A 117 -3.82 15.10 17.16
N GLU A 118 -3.44 16.33 16.83
CA GLU A 118 -2.72 16.67 15.60
C GLU A 118 -1.25 17.01 15.84
N ASN A 119 -0.43 17.03 14.78
CA ASN A 119 0.98 17.43 14.80
C ASN A 119 1.89 16.56 15.68
N ASN A 120 1.48 15.32 15.97
CA ASN A 120 2.37 14.36 16.62
C ASN A 120 3.45 13.89 15.64
N THR A 121 4.64 13.56 16.11
CA THR A 121 5.76 13.16 15.24
C THR A 121 6.52 11.96 15.78
N PHE A 122 6.73 10.94 14.94
CA PHE A 122 7.75 9.90 15.19
C PHE A 122 8.92 10.08 14.24
N SER A 123 10.14 10.01 14.78
CA SER A 123 11.35 10.20 13.98
C SER A 123 12.51 9.30 14.42
N GLY A 124 13.43 9.07 13.49
CA GLY A 124 14.63 8.27 13.72
C GLY A 124 14.38 6.77 13.52
N LYS A 125 14.96 5.91 14.35
CA LYS A 125 14.95 4.45 14.19
C LYS A 125 14.37 3.71 15.41
N PRO A 126 13.16 4.05 15.89
CA PRO A 126 12.50 3.29 16.94
C PRO A 126 12.09 1.91 16.42
N ILE A 127 12.15 0.91 17.30
CA ILE A 127 11.61 -0.44 17.08
C ILE A 127 10.47 -0.64 18.08
N PHE A 128 9.23 -0.57 17.61
CA PHE A 128 8.07 -0.73 18.46
C PHE A 128 7.88 -2.19 18.86
N SER A 129 7.58 -2.44 20.14
CA SER A 129 7.34 -3.78 20.68
C SER A 129 5.86 -4.18 20.62
N SER A 130 4.97 -3.21 20.43
CA SER A 130 3.54 -3.38 20.22
C SER A 130 3.03 -2.47 19.09
N ASP A 131 1.79 -2.68 18.68
CA ASP A 131 1.16 -1.90 17.63
C ASP A 131 1.06 -0.42 18.03
N VAL A 132 1.27 0.47 17.07
CA VAL A 132 1.03 1.91 17.24
C VAL A 132 -0.45 2.17 16.99
N VAL A 133 -1.12 2.85 17.92
CA VAL A 133 -2.56 3.12 17.81
C VAL A 133 -2.84 4.61 17.69
N LEU A 134 -3.48 5.02 16.60
CA LEU A 134 -4.13 6.33 16.51
C LEU A 134 -5.50 6.23 17.18
N GLN A 135 -5.87 7.23 17.98
CA GLN A 135 -7.07 7.17 18.81
C GLN A 135 -8.37 7.23 17.98
N ASP A 136 -8.45 8.14 17.03
CA ASP A 136 -9.67 8.45 16.30
C ASP A 136 -9.37 9.18 14.97
N ASN A 137 -10.42 9.61 14.27
CA ASN A 137 -10.35 10.25 12.96
C ASN A 137 -9.76 11.67 12.96
N ALA A 138 -9.65 12.31 14.12
CA ALA A 138 -9.01 13.62 14.25
C ALA A 138 -7.51 13.50 14.53
N THR A 139 -7.00 12.29 14.75
CA THR A 139 -5.58 12.07 15.01
C THR A 139 -4.74 12.20 13.74
N VAL A 140 -3.67 12.99 13.83
CA VAL A 140 -2.67 13.14 12.77
C VAL A 140 -1.27 12.82 13.31
N LEU A 141 -0.58 11.90 12.64
CA LEU A 141 0.78 11.47 12.96
C LEU A 141 1.73 11.71 11.78
N ASN A 142 2.79 12.48 12.01
CA ASN A 142 3.88 12.67 11.06
C ASN A 142 4.94 11.58 11.27
N LEU A 143 5.27 10.83 10.22
CA LEU A 143 6.23 9.73 10.28
C LEU A 143 7.51 10.06 9.51
N ALA A 144 8.59 10.30 10.24
CA ALA A 144 9.96 10.45 9.75
C ALA A 144 10.84 9.26 10.18
N LEU A 145 10.29 8.05 10.08
CA LEU A 145 11.00 6.83 10.43
C LEU A 145 12.12 6.54 9.40
N GLN A 146 13.21 5.94 9.87
CA GLN A 146 14.38 5.55 9.08
C GLN A 146 14.68 4.04 9.21
N SER A 147 13.74 3.29 9.76
CA SER A 147 13.79 1.85 9.97
C SER A 147 12.49 1.21 9.54
N ASN A 148 12.55 -0.07 9.20
CA ASN A 148 11.34 -0.85 8.93
C ASN A 148 10.54 -1.04 10.23
N VAL A 149 9.23 -1.13 10.09
CA VAL A 149 8.27 -1.27 11.18
C VAL A 149 7.91 -2.74 11.34
N SER A 150 8.14 -3.29 12.54
CA SER A 150 7.90 -4.70 12.87
C SER A 150 6.58 -4.96 13.57
N THR A 151 5.69 -3.97 13.63
CA THR A 151 4.35 -4.02 14.24
C THR A 151 3.33 -3.36 13.32
N ASN A 152 2.04 -3.54 13.58
CA ASN A 152 1.01 -2.83 12.83
C ASN A 152 0.94 -1.36 13.27
N MET A 153 0.36 -0.53 12.42
CA MET A 153 -0.16 0.78 12.83
C MET A 153 -1.67 0.79 12.62
N LEU A 154 -2.42 0.94 13.70
CA LEU A 154 -3.88 1.00 13.71
C LEU A 154 -4.34 2.45 13.55
N LEU A 155 -5.04 2.77 12.46
CA LEU A 155 -5.38 4.15 12.11
C LEU A 155 -6.65 4.71 12.78
N ASN A 156 -7.66 3.87 13.05
CA ASN A 156 -8.96 4.28 13.64
C ASN A 156 -9.59 5.55 13.00
N GLY A 157 -9.46 5.69 11.69
CA GLY A 157 -9.93 6.81 10.88
C GLY A 157 -8.94 7.96 10.75
N GLY A 158 -7.85 7.94 11.51
CA GLY A 158 -6.83 8.98 11.55
C GLY A 158 -5.96 9.05 10.29
N THR A 159 -5.03 10.02 10.31
CA THR A 159 -4.15 10.32 9.17
C THR A 159 -2.68 10.14 9.53
N ILE A 160 -1.95 9.43 8.66
CA ILE A 160 -0.49 9.41 8.66
C ILE A 160 0.03 10.35 7.57
N ASN A 161 0.93 11.25 7.93
CA ASN A 161 1.70 12.06 6.99
C ASN A 161 3.12 11.50 6.88
N LEU A 162 3.51 11.02 5.70
CA LEU A 162 4.86 10.54 5.49
C LEU A 162 5.85 11.70 5.33
N GLN A 163 6.99 11.58 6.00
CA GLN A 163 8.17 12.42 5.86
C GLN A 163 9.41 11.60 5.44
N ASN A 164 9.24 10.28 5.33
CA ASN A 164 10.17 9.29 4.78
C ASN A 164 9.34 8.09 4.28
N ASP A 165 9.98 7.19 3.54
CA ASP A 165 9.36 5.92 3.15
C ASP A 165 8.96 5.09 4.39
N LEU A 166 7.73 4.60 4.39
CA LEU A 166 7.20 3.70 5.42
C LEU A 166 7.29 2.26 4.90
N SER A 167 8.11 1.45 5.55
CA SER A 167 8.33 0.05 5.18
C SER A 167 8.01 -0.88 6.34
N PHE A 168 7.22 -1.93 6.08
CA PHE A 168 6.85 -2.93 7.08
C PHE A 168 7.68 -4.22 6.92
N CYS A 169 7.81 -4.98 8.00
CA CYS A 169 8.41 -6.32 8.01
C CYS A 169 7.33 -7.41 8.17
N GLY A 170 7.54 -8.59 7.58
CA GLY A 170 6.69 -9.76 7.83
C GLY A 170 5.28 -9.59 7.26
N ALA A 171 4.27 -9.81 8.10
CA ALA A 171 2.86 -9.64 7.72
C ALA A 171 2.26 -8.34 8.29
N MET A 172 3.11 -7.42 8.76
CA MET A 172 2.67 -6.19 9.41
C MET A 172 2.26 -5.14 8.38
N ILE A 173 1.23 -4.37 8.69
CA ILE A 173 0.63 -3.40 7.77
C ILE A 173 -0.01 -2.22 8.52
N LEU A 174 -0.56 -1.29 7.73
CA LEU A 174 -1.58 -0.36 8.18
C LEU A 174 -2.91 -1.09 8.37
N THR A 175 -3.45 -1.05 9.59
CA THR A 175 -4.72 -1.68 9.96
C THR A 175 -5.72 -0.62 10.40
N GLY A 176 -7.01 -0.97 10.38
CA GLY A 176 -8.10 -0.01 10.60
C GLY A 176 -8.19 1.03 9.49
N SER A 177 -9.40 1.45 9.16
CA SER A 177 -9.62 2.43 8.10
C SER A 177 -8.96 3.77 8.44
N GLY A 178 -8.55 4.55 7.44
CA GLY A 178 -7.85 5.83 7.65
C GLY A 178 -7.24 6.41 6.38
N SER A 179 -6.38 7.41 6.54
CA SER A 179 -5.71 8.09 5.42
C SER A 179 -4.20 8.07 5.55
N VAL A 180 -3.52 7.99 4.40
CA VAL A 180 -2.07 8.15 4.28
C VAL A 180 -1.78 9.25 3.26
N CYS A 181 -1.20 10.34 3.73
CA CYS A 181 -0.64 11.38 2.88
C CYS A 181 0.81 11.00 2.57
N GLY A 182 1.05 10.50 1.35
CA GLY A 182 2.36 10.00 0.95
C GLY A 182 3.41 11.09 0.81
N ASN A 183 3.03 12.32 0.45
CA ASN A 183 3.95 13.45 0.25
C ASN A 183 5.15 13.12 -0.67
N GLY A 184 4.94 12.25 -1.67
CA GLY A 184 6.01 11.78 -2.55
C GLY A 184 6.88 10.65 -1.99
N TYR A 185 6.60 10.15 -0.78
CA TYR A 185 7.19 8.96 -0.20
C TYR A 185 6.36 7.71 -0.46
N LYS A 186 6.94 6.55 -0.14
CA LYS A 186 6.39 5.24 -0.40
C LYS A 186 5.77 4.60 0.84
N VAL A 187 4.77 3.75 0.61
CA VAL A 187 4.31 2.74 1.57
C VAL A 187 4.70 1.38 1.01
N ILE A 188 5.45 0.59 1.76
CA ILE A 188 5.95 -0.73 1.36
C ILE A 188 5.42 -1.76 2.35
N THR A 189 4.66 -2.74 1.86
CA THR A 189 4.15 -3.83 2.70
C THR A 189 5.28 -4.76 3.14
N GLY A 190 5.02 -5.58 4.17
CA GLY A 190 5.91 -6.68 4.48
C GLY A 190 5.94 -7.78 3.40
N ASP A 191 6.76 -8.80 3.64
CA ASP A 191 7.11 -9.88 2.72
C ASP A 191 6.28 -11.17 2.89
N LYS A 192 5.31 -11.18 3.82
CA LYS A 192 4.44 -12.34 4.07
C LYS A 192 2.99 -12.07 3.68
N PRO A 193 2.27 -13.04 3.09
CA PRO A 193 0.87 -12.85 2.72
C PRO A 193 -0.02 -12.43 3.88
N PHE A 194 -0.98 -11.56 3.60
CA PHE A 194 -1.91 -11.02 4.60
C PHE A 194 -3.28 -10.67 3.99
N ILE A 195 -4.26 -10.43 4.86
CA ILE A 195 -5.57 -9.90 4.48
C ILE A 195 -5.57 -8.40 4.75
N TRP A 196 -5.91 -7.60 3.74
CA TRP A 196 -6.12 -6.17 3.88
C TRP A 196 -7.62 -5.90 3.99
N ASP A 197 -8.11 -5.70 5.20
CA ASP A 197 -9.53 -5.50 5.49
C ASP A 197 -9.92 -4.04 5.77
N ALA A 198 -8.92 -3.16 5.93
CA ALA A 198 -9.10 -1.74 6.15
C ALA A 198 -9.50 -0.97 4.88
N ASP A 199 -10.26 0.10 5.06
CA ASP A 199 -10.49 1.11 4.02
C ASP A 199 -9.44 2.22 4.14
N LEU A 200 -8.53 2.29 3.17
CA LEU A 200 -7.43 3.26 3.16
C LEU A 200 -7.55 4.24 2.01
N LEU A 201 -7.35 5.51 2.32
CA LEU A 201 -7.21 6.59 1.36
C LEU A 201 -5.73 6.99 1.22
N PHE A 202 -5.14 6.73 0.07
CA PHE A 202 -3.79 7.15 -0.30
C PHE A 202 -3.83 8.46 -1.08
N LYS A 203 -3.23 9.51 -0.52
CA LYS A 203 -3.15 10.84 -1.14
C LYS A 203 -1.72 11.13 -1.55
N ASN A 204 -1.49 11.39 -2.84
CA ASN A 204 -0.17 11.78 -3.35
C ASN A 204 0.95 10.80 -2.92
N CYS A 205 0.66 9.50 -3.00
CA CYS A 205 1.61 8.45 -2.66
C CYS A 205 2.45 8.12 -3.89
N ALA A 206 3.76 8.36 -3.82
CA ALA A 206 4.65 8.08 -4.94
C ALA A 206 4.58 6.61 -5.35
N ASN A 207 4.55 5.71 -4.37
CA ASN A 207 4.30 4.29 -4.60
C ASN A 207 3.67 3.62 -3.37
N VAL A 208 2.65 2.79 -3.60
CA VAL A 208 2.18 1.76 -2.69
C VAL A 208 2.71 0.44 -3.25
N GLU A 209 3.72 -0.12 -2.59
CA GLU A 209 4.43 -1.31 -3.03
C GLU A 209 3.95 -2.54 -2.26
N ILE A 210 3.39 -3.50 -3.00
CA ILE A 210 2.98 -4.80 -2.48
C ILE A 210 4.08 -5.81 -2.76
N HIS A 211 4.73 -6.32 -1.71
CA HIS A 211 5.88 -7.25 -1.81
C HIS A 211 5.49 -8.72 -1.59
N THR A 212 4.19 -9.02 -1.57
CA THR A 212 3.65 -10.36 -1.30
C THR A 212 2.23 -10.52 -1.85
N CYS A 213 1.64 -11.70 -1.75
CA CYS A 213 0.24 -11.88 -2.14
C CYS A 213 -0.71 -11.28 -1.10
N VAL A 214 -1.71 -10.52 -1.55
CA VAL A 214 -2.64 -9.79 -0.68
C VAL A 214 -4.08 -10.17 -0.99
N ASP A 215 -4.83 -10.56 0.03
CA ASP A 215 -6.28 -10.70 -0.05
C ASP A 215 -6.93 -9.38 0.42
N LEU A 216 -7.45 -8.58 -0.50
CA LEU A 216 -8.12 -7.31 -0.19
C LEU A 216 -9.62 -7.55 -0.01
N THR A 217 -10.13 -7.28 1.19
CA THR A 217 -11.58 -7.25 1.50
C THR A 217 -12.09 -5.85 1.79
N GLY A 218 -11.19 -4.91 2.14
CA GLY A 218 -11.49 -3.50 2.31
C GLY A 218 -11.41 -2.71 0.99
N SER A 219 -11.20 -1.40 1.11
CA SER A 219 -11.10 -0.48 -0.01
C SER A 219 -9.76 0.25 -0.06
N LEU A 220 -9.07 0.23 -1.20
CA LEU A 220 -7.92 1.09 -1.45
C LEU A 220 -8.36 2.23 -2.37
N THR A 221 -8.39 3.45 -1.85
CA THR A 221 -8.79 4.66 -2.58
C THR A 221 -7.56 5.50 -2.88
N PHE A 222 -7.44 5.98 -4.12
CA PHE A 222 -6.31 6.75 -4.60
C PHE A 222 -6.75 8.15 -5.03
N ASP A 223 -6.16 9.16 -4.39
CA ASP A 223 -6.41 10.59 -4.62
C ASP A 223 -5.16 11.28 -5.16
N ASN A 224 -5.38 12.25 -6.06
CA ASN A 224 -4.38 12.91 -6.89
C ASN A 224 -3.61 11.90 -7.77
N VAL A 225 -2.29 12.00 -7.82
CA VAL A 225 -1.44 11.08 -8.60
C VAL A 225 -0.82 10.07 -7.65
N SER A 226 -1.10 8.79 -7.88
CA SER A 226 -0.54 7.69 -7.09
C SER A 226 -0.14 6.50 -7.95
N THR A 227 0.77 5.67 -7.44
CA THR A 227 1.18 4.40 -8.06
C THR A 227 0.89 3.25 -7.11
N LEU A 228 0.34 2.14 -7.62
CA LEU A 228 0.32 0.84 -6.96
C LEU A 228 1.20 -0.12 -7.76
N ASN A 229 2.29 -0.58 -7.14
CA ASN A 229 3.20 -1.55 -7.73
C ASN A 229 3.09 -2.90 -7.02
N GLY A 230 2.71 -3.95 -7.76
CA GLY A 230 2.55 -5.29 -7.22
C GLY A 230 3.84 -6.11 -7.13
N HIS A 231 4.96 -5.67 -7.72
CA HIS A 231 6.21 -6.44 -7.82
C HIS A 231 6.01 -7.90 -8.28
N GLY A 232 5.10 -8.12 -9.22
CA GLY A 232 4.72 -9.42 -9.78
C GLY A 232 3.78 -10.25 -8.91
N ASN A 233 3.32 -9.71 -7.78
CA ASN A 233 2.44 -10.42 -6.85
C ASN A 233 0.96 -10.35 -7.25
N ILE A 234 0.15 -11.12 -6.53
CA ILE A 234 -1.30 -11.16 -6.68
C ILE A 234 -1.95 -10.22 -5.66
N LEU A 235 -2.81 -9.33 -6.16
CA LEU A 235 -3.80 -8.61 -5.38
C LEU A 235 -5.17 -9.24 -5.65
N ASP A 236 -5.68 -10.01 -4.70
CA ASP A 236 -6.96 -10.72 -4.81
C ASP A 236 -8.08 -9.90 -4.18
N ILE A 237 -9.00 -9.42 -5.02
CA ILE A 237 -10.19 -8.66 -4.61
C ILE A 237 -11.47 -9.50 -4.64
N SER A 238 -11.37 -10.81 -4.90
CA SER A 238 -12.53 -11.70 -5.10
C SER A 238 -13.48 -11.80 -3.90
N ARG A 239 -13.03 -11.36 -2.71
CA ARG A 239 -13.81 -11.37 -1.47
C ARG A 239 -14.55 -10.06 -1.20
N GLY A 240 -14.81 -9.26 -2.24
CA GLY A 240 -15.54 -7.99 -2.15
C GLY A 240 -14.65 -6.76 -1.95
N GLY A 241 -13.33 -6.91 -2.13
CA GLY A 241 -12.40 -5.79 -2.06
C GLY A 241 -12.61 -4.78 -3.19
N SER A 242 -12.18 -3.54 -2.98
CA SER A 242 -12.34 -2.47 -3.98
C SER A 242 -11.08 -1.64 -4.19
N ILE A 243 -10.82 -1.30 -5.45
CA ILE A 243 -9.84 -0.27 -5.84
C ILE A 243 -10.64 0.92 -6.36
N LYS A 244 -10.43 2.10 -5.77
CA LYS A 244 -11.14 3.33 -6.10
C LYS A 244 -10.15 4.40 -6.54
N ILE A 245 -10.49 5.12 -7.60
CA ILE A 245 -9.73 6.28 -8.09
C ILE A 245 -10.63 7.50 -7.93
N ASP A 246 -10.23 8.45 -7.09
CA ASP A 246 -11.05 9.61 -6.76
C ASP A 246 -11.29 10.51 -7.99
N PRO A 247 -12.29 11.41 -7.95
CA PRO A 247 -12.59 12.34 -9.04
C PRO A 247 -11.35 13.11 -9.52
N GLY A 248 -11.11 13.13 -10.83
CA GLY A 248 -9.95 13.79 -11.44
C GLY A 248 -8.56 13.22 -11.07
N SER A 249 -8.51 12.09 -10.38
CA SER A 249 -7.27 11.46 -9.91
C SER A 249 -6.68 10.48 -10.93
N THR A 250 -5.40 10.15 -10.78
CA THR A 250 -4.67 9.22 -11.64
C THR A 250 -4.01 8.11 -10.81
N LEU A 251 -4.31 6.87 -11.18
CA LEU A 251 -3.63 5.68 -10.65
C LEU A 251 -2.75 5.03 -11.72
N TYR A 252 -1.48 4.80 -11.39
CA TYR A 252 -0.61 3.91 -12.15
C TYR A 252 -0.62 2.52 -11.49
N LEU A 253 -1.20 1.54 -12.17
CA LEU A 253 -1.22 0.15 -11.76
C LEU A 253 -0.14 -0.61 -12.52
N THR A 254 0.87 -1.11 -11.80
CA THR A 254 2.04 -1.72 -12.44
C THR A 254 2.43 -3.05 -11.82
N ASP A 255 2.87 -3.98 -12.66
CA ASP A 255 3.51 -5.24 -12.24
C ASP A 255 2.67 -6.02 -11.21
N VAL A 256 1.41 -6.28 -11.53
CA VAL A 256 0.46 -6.91 -10.61
C VAL A 256 -0.52 -7.81 -11.34
N THR A 257 -0.88 -8.91 -10.67
CA THR A 257 -2.05 -9.71 -11.04
C THR A 257 -3.23 -9.30 -10.18
N LEU A 258 -4.20 -8.60 -10.76
CA LEU A 258 -5.46 -8.25 -10.11
C LEU A 258 -6.48 -9.37 -10.32
N LYS A 259 -6.80 -10.11 -9.26
CA LYS A 259 -7.68 -11.26 -9.32
C LYS A 259 -9.05 -10.97 -8.73
N GLY A 260 -10.10 -11.41 -9.42
CA GLY A 260 -11.45 -11.43 -8.88
C GLY A 260 -12.28 -10.19 -9.19
N LEU A 261 -11.97 -9.47 -10.27
CA LEU A 261 -12.72 -8.28 -10.68
C LEU A 261 -14.08 -8.66 -11.31
N GLY A 262 -15.13 -7.90 -11.01
CA GLY A 262 -16.44 -8.03 -11.64
C GLY A 262 -17.53 -8.57 -10.71
N SER A 263 -18.74 -8.72 -11.24
CA SER A 263 -19.92 -9.19 -10.50
C SER A 263 -19.65 -10.49 -9.73
N GLY A 264 -20.01 -10.54 -8.45
CA GLY A 264 -19.73 -11.68 -7.57
C GLY A 264 -18.30 -11.71 -6.98
N GLY A 265 -17.44 -10.76 -7.36
CA GLY A 265 -16.11 -10.55 -6.79
C GLY A 265 -15.92 -9.14 -6.21
N GLY A 266 -14.76 -8.54 -6.50
CA GLY A 266 -14.41 -7.18 -6.13
C GLY A 266 -14.68 -6.16 -7.24
N SER A 267 -14.44 -4.88 -6.94
CA SER A 267 -14.78 -3.76 -7.82
C SER A 267 -13.60 -2.84 -8.12
N LEU A 268 -13.53 -2.37 -9.37
CA LEU A 268 -12.73 -1.22 -9.78
C LEU A 268 -13.67 -0.03 -10.01
N ILE A 269 -13.48 1.07 -9.30
CA ILE A 269 -14.41 2.21 -9.26
C ILE A 269 -13.67 3.49 -9.64
N PHE A 270 -14.26 4.26 -10.55
CA PHE A 270 -13.81 5.59 -10.97
C PHE A 270 -14.73 6.65 -10.35
N GLY A 271 -14.17 7.72 -9.80
CA GLY A 271 -14.92 8.77 -9.12
C GLY A 271 -15.66 9.71 -10.07
N ASP A 272 -15.11 9.93 -11.26
CA ASP A 272 -15.74 10.65 -12.38
C ASP A 272 -15.09 10.30 -13.73
N ALA A 273 -15.57 10.92 -14.80
CA ALA A 273 -15.05 10.80 -16.16
C ALA A 273 -13.56 11.20 -16.29
N ALA A 274 -13.04 12.03 -15.38
CA ALA A 274 -11.65 12.49 -15.40
C ALA A 274 -10.71 11.55 -14.60
N SER A 275 -11.24 10.66 -13.77
CA SER A 275 -10.46 9.61 -13.09
C SER A 275 -9.76 8.72 -14.13
N THR A 276 -8.45 8.50 -13.94
CA THR A 276 -7.60 7.84 -14.93
C THR A 276 -6.84 6.66 -14.34
N LEU A 277 -6.81 5.54 -15.05
CA LEU A 277 -6.05 4.34 -14.72
C LEU A 277 -5.05 4.02 -15.82
N PHE A 278 -3.76 4.01 -15.51
CA PHE A 278 -2.71 3.51 -16.39
C PHE A 278 -2.31 2.09 -15.99
N MET A 279 -2.26 1.17 -16.94
CA MET A 279 -1.85 -0.21 -16.74
C MET A 279 -0.55 -0.51 -17.49
N SER A 280 0.41 -1.13 -16.81
CA SER A 280 1.64 -1.65 -17.41
C SER A 280 2.15 -2.89 -16.68
N ASN A 281 2.38 -3.98 -17.41
CA ASN A 281 2.67 -5.29 -16.84
C ASN A 281 1.57 -5.78 -15.88
N VAL A 282 0.31 -5.73 -16.33
CA VAL A 282 -0.86 -6.05 -15.51
C VAL A 282 -1.60 -7.26 -16.08
N THR A 283 -1.93 -8.21 -15.21
CA THR A 283 -2.88 -9.29 -15.54
C THR A 283 -4.16 -9.10 -14.74
N ILE A 284 -5.32 -9.08 -15.41
CA ILE A 284 -6.64 -9.03 -14.76
C ILE A 284 -7.32 -10.38 -14.89
N LEU A 285 -7.88 -10.91 -13.81
CA LEU A 285 -8.70 -12.13 -13.82
C LEU A 285 -10.13 -11.78 -13.40
N LEU A 286 -11.09 -11.94 -14.31
CA LEU A 286 -12.48 -11.68 -13.99
C LEU A 286 -13.09 -12.80 -13.12
N ALA A 287 -13.95 -12.40 -12.18
CA ALA A 287 -14.85 -13.26 -11.40
C ALA A 287 -16.30 -13.18 -11.90
N GLY A 288 -16.64 -12.16 -12.70
CA GLY A 288 -17.93 -11.99 -13.35
C GLY A 288 -17.90 -10.82 -14.32
N ASN A 289 -19.05 -10.50 -14.90
CA ASN A 289 -19.20 -9.37 -15.81
C ASN A 289 -18.79 -8.06 -15.13
N GLN A 290 -18.13 -7.18 -15.88
CA GLN A 290 -17.69 -5.85 -15.44
C GLN A 290 -18.29 -4.77 -16.35
N THR A 291 -18.64 -3.64 -15.75
CA THR A 291 -19.00 -2.42 -16.49
C THR A 291 -18.10 -1.28 -16.05
N THR A 292 -17.60 -0.51 -17.01
CA THR A 292 -16.91 0.76 -16.77
C THR A 292 -17.75 1.84 -17.41
N ASP A 293 -18.45 2.62 -16.60
CA ASP A 293 -19.35 3.72 -17.00
C ASP A 293 -18.76 5.11 -16.75
N GLU A 294 -17.67 5.19 -15.99
CA GLU A 294 -16.89 6.39 -15.71
C GLU A 294 -15.39 6.12 -15.83
N GLY A 295 -14.63 7.18 -16.07
CA GLY A 295 -13.17 7.19 -16.08
C GLY A 295 -12.50 6.66 -17.35
N CYS A 296 -11.18 6.76 -17.38
CA CYS A 296 -10.35 6.42 -18.53
C CYS A 296 -9.34 5.32 -18.19
N ILE A 297 -9.38 4.20 -18.92
CA ILE A 297 -8.38 3.14 -18.81
C ILE A 297 -7.39 3.24 -19.96
N PHE A 298 -6.10 3.31 -19.64
CA PHE A 298 -5.00 3.34 -20.59
C PHE A 298 -4.11 2.11 -20.41
N VAL A 299 -4.02 1.29 -21.45
CA VAL A 299 -3.08 0.17 -21.52
C VAL A 299 -1.82 0.63 -22.25
N LYS A 300 -0.74 0.86 -21.50
CA LYS A 300 0.52 1.43 -21.99
C LYS A 300 1.72 0.47 -21.93
N GLY A 301 1.55 -0.68 -21.29
CA GLY A 301 2.53 -1.75 -21.23
C GLY A 301 1.87 -3.10 -21.48
N PRO A 302 2.64 -4.20 -21.43
CA PRO A 302 2.08 -5.56 -21.56
C PRO A 302 0.90 -5.74 -20.62
N ALA A 303 -0.23 -6.22 -21.15
CA ALA A 303 -1.40 -6.51 -20.33
C ALA A 303 -2.20 -7.69 -20.90
N THR A 304 -2.73 -8.49 -19.99
CA THR A 304 -3.62 -9.62 -20.30
C THR A 304 -4.85 -9.56 -19.43
N TRP A 305 -6.03 -9.58 -20.03
CA TRP A 305 -7.31 -9.69 -19.34
C TRP A 305 -7.86 -11.10 -19.56
N VAL A 306 -7.81 -11.90 -18.50
CA VAL A 306 -8.41 -13.23 -18.43
C VAL A 306 -9.90 -13.06 -18.15
N ILE A 307 -10.65 -12.92 -19.23
CA ILE A 307 -12.09 -12.59 -19.23
C ILE A 307 -12.99 -13.80 -19.07
N LYS A 308 -12.51 -15.02 -19.41
CA LYS A 308 -13.31 -16.26 -19.36
C LYS A 308 -14.55 -16.18 -20.26
N ASP A 309 -15.70 -16.59 -19.77
CA ASP A 309 -17.04 -16.46 -20.35
C ASP A 309 -17.76 -15.17 -19.93
N PHE A 310 -17.04 -14.19 -19.34
CA PHE A 310 -17.60 -12.93 -18.87
C PHE A 310 -17.31 -11.75 -19.80
N ASP A 311 -18.20 -10.77 -19.78
CA ASP A 311 -18.09 -9.55 -20.58
C ASP A 311 -17.54 -8.38 -19.77
N TRP A 312 -16.78 -7.52 -20.45
CA TRP A 312 -16.41 -6.20 -19.96
C TRP A 312 -17.03 -5.13 -20.88
N LEU A 313 -18.05 -4.45 -20.37
CA LEU A 313 -18.76 -3.39 -21.08
C LEU A 313 -18.19 -2.01 -20.72
N PHE A 314 -17.85 -1.21 -21.73
CA PHE A 314 -17.59 0.21 -21.60
C PHE A 314 -18.82 0.99 -22.07
N ASP A 315 -19.34 1.85 -21.19
CA ASP A 315 -20.56 2.63 -21.42
C ASP A 315 -20.39 4.08 -20.94
N ALA A 316 -21.34 4.95 -21.27
CA ALA A 316 -21.43 6.34 -20.84
C ALA A 316 -20.11 7.12 -21.01
N ASN A 317 -19.38 7.37 -19.92
CA ASN A 317 -18.13 8.13 -19.90
C ASN A 317 -16.88 7.23 -19.76
N GLY A 318 -17.07 5.91 -19.64
CA GLY A 318 -16.02 4.93 -19.49
C GLY A 318 -15.29 4.69 -20.81
N THR A 319 -13.97 4.94 -20.84
CA THR A 319 -13.17 4.78 -22.07
C THR A 319 -12.01 3.80 -21.91
N LEU A 320 -11.64 3.14 -23.01
CA LEU A 320 -10.44 2.32 -23.13
C LEU A 320 -9.54 2.84 -24.24
N THR A 321 -8.29 3.13 -23.89
CA THR A 321 -7.22 3.43 -24.84
C THR A 321 -6.13 2.38 -24.77
N VAL A 322 -5.76 1.80 -25.92
CA VAL A 322 -4.60 0.90 -26.05
C VAL A 322 -3.53 1.60 -26.88
N ASP A 323 -2.35 1.82 -26.31
CA ASP A 323 -1.28 2.62 -26.91
C ASP A 323 0.02 1.82 -27.04
N CYS A 324 0.54 1.70 -28.27
CA CYS A 324 1.79 0.99 -28.60
C CYS A 324 1.87 -0.50 -28.23
N VAL A 325 0.79 -1.11 -27.73
CA VAL A 325 0.82 -2.50 -27.19
C VAL A 325 -0.36 -3.34 -27.67
N THR A 326 -0.25 -4.65 -27.47
CA THR A 326 -1.39 -5.56 -27.60
C THR A 326 -1.96 -5.84 -26.22
N LEU A 327 -3.23 -5.51 -26.01
CA LEU A 327 -4.03 -6.02 -24.91
C LEU A 327 -4.53 -7.41 -25.29
N TRP A 328 -4.10 -8.43 -24.56
CA TRP A 328 -4.55 -9.80 -24.79
C TRP A 328 -5.81 -10.08 -23.98
N LYS A 329 -6.86 -10.60 -24.61
CA LYS A 329 -8.01 -11.20 -23.93
C LYS A 329 -7.87 -12.73 -23.91
N ASP A 330 -8.18 -13.38 -22.80
CA ASP A 330 -8.06 -14.84 -22.64
C ASP A 330 -9.34 -15.45 -22.06
N GLY A 331 -9.86 -16.48 -22.74
CA GLY A 331 -11.02 -17.26 -22.29
C GLY A 331 -10.71 -18.30 -21.22
N ALA A 332 -9.45 -18.53 -20.87
CA ALA A 332 -9.01 -19.49 -19.84
C ALA A 332 -9.61 -20.91 -20.01
N GLY A 333 -9.86 -21.33 -21.24
CA GLY A 333 -10.48 -22.63 -21.56
C GLY A 333 -12.00 -22.66 -21.50
N ALA A 334 -12.68 -21.50 -21.40
CA ALA A 334 -14.13 -21.41 -21.58
C ALA A 334 -14.53 -21.74 -23.03
N ASP A 335 -15.67 -22.44 -23.20
CA ASP A 335 -16.20 -22.81 -24.52
C ASP A 335 -16.61 -21.59 -25.35
N THR A 336 -17.10 -20.54 -24.68
CA THR A 336 -17.35 -19.23 -25.27
C THR A 336 -16.51 -18.22 -24.52
N ILE A 337 -15.73 -17.44 -25.26
CA ILE A 337 -14.92 -16.37 -24.71
C ILE A 337 -15.81 -15.13 -24.67
N GLY A 338 -15.85 -14.44 -23.53
CA GLY A 338 -16.57 -13.19 -23.41
C GLY A 338 -15.96 -12.06 -24.26
N GLU A 339 -16.60 -10.90 -24.22
CA GLU A 339 -16.22 -9.77 -25.05
C GLU A 339 -15.84 -8.51 -24.27
N ILE A 340 -14.91 -7.75 -24.85
CA ILE A 340 -14.67 -6.36 -24.48
C ILE A 340 -15.51 -5.52 -25.44
N SER A 341 -16.57 -4.90 -24.94
CA SER A 341 -17.59 -4.24 -25.76
C SER A 341 -17.77 -2.77 -25.41
N PHE A 342 -18.28 -1.99 -26.37
CA PHE A 342 -18.43 -0.54 -26.27
C PHE A 342 -19.83 -0.16 -26.76
N THR A 343 -20.56 0.65 -26.00
CA THR A 343 -21.88 1.15 -26.43
C THR A 343 -21.80 2.20 -27.52
N ASP A 344 -20.67 2.92 -27.61
CA ASP A 344 -20.33 3.87 -28.67
C ASP A 344 -18.87 3.66 -29.12
N SER A 345 -18.62 3.77 -30.43
CA SER A 345 -17.28 3.69 -31.03
C SER A 345 -16.27 4.70 -30.47
N ASN A 346 -16.73 5.83 -29.92
CA ASN A 346 -15.86 6.85 -29.32
C ASN A 346 -15.29 6.44 -27.95
N LEU A 347 -15.80 5.37 -27.35
CA LEU A 347 -15.32 4.86 -26.06
C LEU A 347 -14.06 4.01 -26.18
N PHE A 348 -13.65 3.66 -27.42
CA PHE A 348 -12.41 2.94 -27.69
C PHE A 348 -11.46 3.78 -28.54
N SER A 349 -10.19 3.78 -28.17
CA SER A 349 -9.11 4.39 -28.95
C SER A 349 -7.92 3.45 -29.11
N SER A 350 -7.52 3.21 -30.36
CA SER A 350 -6.27 2.57 -30.73
C SER A 350 -5.25 3.65 -31.08
N VAL A 351 -4.20 3.77 -30.27
CA VAL A 351 -3.14 4.78 -30.45
C VAL A 351 -1.84 4.06 -30.79
N SER A 352 -1.07 4.63 -31.71
CA SER A 352 0.27 4.12 -32.07
C SER A 352 0.32 2.61 -32.36
N SER A 353 -0.65 2.09 -33.12
CA SER A 353 -0.84 0.65 -33.42
C SER A 353 -1.24 -0.26 -32.25
N GLY A 354 -1.79 0.30 -31.17
CA GLY A 354 -2.36 -0.47 -30.08
C GLY A 354 -3.52 -1.35 -30.55
N THR A 355 -3.61 -2.59 -30.07
CA THR A 355 -4.61 -3.57 -30.54
C THR A 355 -5.15 -4.42 -29.41
N ILE A 356 -6.35 -4.97 -29.58
CA ILE A 356 -6.92 -6.01 -28.71
C ILE A 356 -6.91 -7.32 -29.50
N LYS A 357 -6.41 -8.41 -28.90
CA LYS A 357 -6.35 -9.74 -29.54
C LYS A 357 -6.73 -10.84 -28.56
N CYS A 358 -7.31 -11.93 -29.04
CA CYS A 358 -7.55 -13.10 -28.19
C CYS A 358 -6.34 -14.02 -28.14
N VAL A 359 -6.05 -14.57 -26.95
CA VAL A 359 -5.11 -15.67 -26.78
C VAL A 359 -5.66 -16.88 -27.55
N GLY A 360 -4.91 -17.37 -28.53
CA GLY A 360 -5.31 -18.45 -29.43
C GLY A 360 -5.72 -18.03 -30.85
N GLU A 361 -6.02 -16.76 -31.11
CA GLU A 361 -6.38 -16.25 -32.46
C GLU A 361 -5.21 -16.28 -33.47
N ALA A 362 -3.98 -16.39 -32.98
CA ALA A 362 -2.81 -16.53 -33.85
C ALA A 362 -2.93 -17.77 -34.77
N GLY A 363 -3.60 -18.84 -34.32
CA GLY A 363 -3.85 -20.03 -35.13
C GLY A 363 -4.85 -19.80 -36.26
N THR A 364 -5.92 -19.06 -35.99
CA THR A 364 -6.99 -18.75 -36.97
C THR A 364 -6.56 -17.73 -38.02
N GLU A 365 -5.74 -16.74 -37.65
CA GLU A 365 -5.16 -15.78 -38.60
C GLU A 365 -4.10 -16.45 -39.50
N ILE A 366 -3.38 -17.45 -38.98
CA ILE A 366 -2.50 -18.29 -39.80
C ILE A 366 -3.32 -19.18 -40.74
N LEU A 367 -4.41 -19.81 -40.26
CA LEU A 367 -5.28 -20.64 -41.09
C LEU A 367 -5.88 -19.85 -42.26
N SER A 368 -6.39 -18.64 -42.02
CA SER A 368 -6.94 -17.80 -43.09
C SER A 368 -5.89 -17.37 -44.11
N ARG A 369 -4.65 -17.11 -43.68
CA ARG A 369 -3.53 -16.83 -44.60
C ARG A 369 -3.08 -18.07 -45.36
N VAL A 370 -3.14 -19.26 -44.75
CA VAL A 370 -2.87 -20.53 -45.43
C VAL A 370 -3.91 -20.80 -46.51
N GLU A 371 -5.19 -20.58 -46.23
CA GLU A 371 -6.28 -20.72 -47.23
C GLU A 371 -6.07 -19.81 -48.44
N VAL A 372 -5.67 -18.54 -48.22
CA VAL A 372 -5.35 -17.60 -49.30
C VAL A 372 -4.12 -18.06 -50.10
N LEU A 373 -3.10 -18.61 -49.43
CA LEU A 373 -1.91 -19.17 -50.08
C LEU A 373 -2.23 -20.42 -50.90
N GLU A 374 -3.13 -21.29 -50.42
CA GLU A 374 -3.59 -22.47 -51.15
C GLU A 374 -4.35 -22.08 -52.42
N ALA A 375 -5.26 -21.10 -52.34
CA ALA A 375 -5.96 -20.58 -53.52
C ALA A 375 -5.01 -20.01 -54.59
N CYS A 376 -4.01 -19.21 -54.18
CA CYS A 376 -2.98 -18.71 -55.08
C CYS A 376 -2.14 -19.83 -55.72
N CYS A 377 -1.84 -20.90 -54.98
CA CYS A 377 -1.12 -22.05 -55.51
C CYS A 377 -1.94 -22.82 -56.57
N ASP A 378 -3.25 -22.94 -56.40
CA ASP A 378 -4.14 -23.60 -57.36
C ASP A 378 -4.28 -22.82 -58.67
N GLU A 379 -4.34 -21.48 -58.59
CA GLU A 379 -4.30 -20.60 -59.76
C GLU A 379 -2.98 -20.77 -60.53
N LEU A 380 -1.85 -20.79 -59.83
CA LEU A 380 -0.53 -20.99 -60.43
C LEU A 380 -0.44 -22.37 -61.11
N ARG A 381 -0.95 -23.42 -60.45
CA ARG A 381 -0.96 -24.79 -60.99
C ARG A 381 -1.77 -24.86 -62.28
N THR A 382 -2.93 -24.23 -62.32
CA THR A 382 -3.77 -24.15 -63.52
C THR A 382 -3.03 -23.44 -64.66
N SER A 383 -2.45 -22.26 -64.38
CA SER A 383 -1.71 -21.49 -65.37
C SER A 383 -0.49 -22.23 -65.92
N THR A 384 0.25 -22.96 -65.09
CA THR A 384 1.37 -23.80 -65.55
C THR A 384 0.90 -24.98 -66.40
N GLY A 385 -0.25 -25.58 -66.09
CA GLY A 385 -0.86 -26.62 -66.93
C GLY A 385 -1.26 -26.11 -68.31
N GLU A 386 -1.86 -24.92 -68.39
CA GLU A 386 -2.17 -24.25 -69.66
C GLU A 386 -0.91 -23.95 -70.47
N LEU A 387 0.15 -23.48 -69.82
CA LEU A 387 1.42 -23.20 -70.48
C LEU A 387 2.06 -24.48 -71.04
N VAL A 388 2.02 -25.59 -70.31
CA VAL A 388 2.49 -26.89 -70.81
C VAL A 388 1.69 -27.33 -72.03
N SER A 389 0.36 -27.20 -72.00
CA SER A 389 -0.48 -27.51 -73.17
C SER A 389 -0.13 -26.65 -74.38
N GLN A 390 0.15 -25.36 -74.19
CA GLN A 390 0.57 -24.47 -75.27
C GLN A 390 1.93 -24.86 -75.84
N ILE A 391 2.87 -25.27 -74.98
CA ILE A 391 4.19 -25.77 -75.39
C ILE A 391 4.05 -27.07 -76.19
N ASP A 392 3.23 -28.01 -75.72
CA ASP A 392 3.00 -29.29 -76.39
C ASP A 392 2.37 -29.08 -77.79
N ASP A 393 1.39 -28.18 -77.90
CA ASP A 393 0.79 -27.80 -79.18
C ASP A 393 1.83 -27.15 -80.12
N LEU A 394 2.69 -26.29 -79.59
CA LEU A 394 3.76 -25.65 -80.38
C LEU A 394 4.79 -26.68 -80.87
N CYS A 395 5.20 -27.60 -79.99
CA CYS A 395 6.12 -28.70 -80.32
C CYS A 395 5.52 -29.62 -81.39
N SER A 396 4.22 -29.91 -81.31
CA SER A 396 3.49 -30.68 -82.32
C SER A 396 3.47 -29.97 -83.68
N GLN A 397 3.26 -28.64 -83.70
CA GLN A 397 3.25 -27.85 -84.93
C GLN A 397 4.65 -27.70 -85.57
N LEU A 398 5.71 -27.71 -84.75
CA LEU A 398 7.09 -27.51 -85.19
C LEU A 398 7.85 -28.82 -85.46
N GLY A 399 7.27 -29.98 -85.14
CA GLY A 399 7.91 -31.28 -85.35
C GLY A 399 9.11 -31.53 -84.43
N CYS A 400 9.06 -31.02 -83.20
CA CYS A 400 10.08 -31.28 -82.20
C CYS A 400 9.82 -32.67 -81.58
N GLU A 401 10.62 -33.67 -81.97
CA GLU A 401 10.84 -34.91 -81.20
C GLU A 401 11.88 -34.70 -80.09
#